data_AF-A0A5N6XZ84-F1
#
_entry.id   AF-A0A5N6XZ84-F1
#
_cell.length_a   1.000
_cell.length_b   1.000
_cell.length_c   1.000
_cell.angle_alpha   90.00
_cell.angle_beta   90.00
_cell.angle_gamma   90.00
#
_symmetry.space_group_name_H-M   'P 1'
#
loop_
_entity.id
_entity.type
_entity.pdbx_description
1 polymer ?
#
loop_
_entity_poly.entity_id
_entity_poly.type
_entity_poly.pdbx_seq_one_letter_code
_entity_poly.pdbx_strand_id
1 'polypeptide(L)'
;MGKEQRDAAPDPRGILNATLIAADGSPTNFTSWKMTGNAGGNHLVEPVRGTYNEGGLHAEHLGWHLPGFGDNDWESGAPTDGFAGADARFYRTVVQLNMPQDYDANLAFQLSTEKKAKLRAQLYVNGYQFAKTLPYISNETTFPVFPGILDYNGNNTIGLSVWAMDEAGGRVDVAWKVMGVHRSAFDPSSI
;
A
#
# COMPACT_ATOMS: atom_id res chain seq x y z
N MET A 1 5.36 8.44 5.06
CA MET A 1 6.25 9.53 5.50
C MET A 1 5.81 10.17 6.82
N GLY A 2 4.60 9.92 7.36
CA GLY A 2 4.28 10.26 8.75
C GLY A 2 4.28 11.76 9.10
N LYS A 3 4.10 12.05 10.39
CA LYS A 3 4.32 13.34 11.02
C LYS A 3 5.81 13.49 11.39
N GLU A 4 6.29 14.73 11.47
CA GLU A 4 7.61 15.00 12.02
C GLU A 4 7.66 14.68 13.52
N GLN A 5 8.85 14.63 14.09
CA GLN A 5 9.05 14.40 15.51
C GLN A 5 9.08 15.71 16.31
N ARG A 6 8.75 15.61 17.62
CA ARG A 6 8.92 16.68 18.62
C ARG A 6 8.19 17.98 18.24
N ASP A 7 8.89 19.12 18.28
CA ASP A 7 8.33 20.45 18.06
C ASP A 7 7.75 20.64 16.65
N ALA A 8 8.16 19.83 15.68
CA ALA A 8 7.62 19.82 14.33
C ALA A 8 6.44 18.83 14.14
N ALA A 9 6.11 18.01 15.15
CA ALA A 9 4.93 17.13 15.10
C ALA A 9 3.59 17.84 14.76
N PRO A 10 3.32 19.08 15.22
CA PRO A 10 2.09 19.77 14.83
C PRO A 10 2.09 20.23 13.37
N ASP A 11 3.21 20.15 12.63
CA ASP A 11 3.30 20.61 11.25
C ASP A 11 2.18 19.99 10.39
N PRO A 12 1.39 20.83 9.68
CA PRO A 12 0.26 20.36 8.92
C PRO A 12 0.68 19.47 7.74
N ARG A 13 -0.27 18.67 7.26
CA ARG A 13 -0.15 17.91 6.00
C ARG A 13 -1.33 18.29 5.13
N GLY A 14 -1.07 18.72 3.90
CA GLY A 14 -2.10 19.20 2.98
C GLY A 14 -1.68 20.49 2.27
N ILE A 15 -2.67 21.28 1.87
CA ILE A 15 -2.47 22.54 1.16
C ILE A 15 -2.19 23.64 2.20
N LEU A 16 -1.00 24.23 2.14
CA LEU A 16 -0.63 25.36 3.02
C LEU A 16 -1.08 26.70 2.43
N ASN A 17 -1.04 26.81 1.11
CA ASN A 17 -1.51 27.98 0.37
C ASN A 17 -1.89 27.56 -1.06
N ALA A 18 -2.91 28.18 -1.64
CA ALA A 18 -3.31 28.03 -3.03
C ALA A 18 -3.90 29.35 -3.52
N THR A 19 -3.43 29.81 -4.69
CA THR A 19 -3.95 31.01 -5.37
C THR A 19 -4.51 30.59 -6.72
N LEU A 20 -5.74 31.00 -7.02
CA LEU A 20 -6.34 30.81 -8.33
C LEU A 20 -6.25 32.11 -9.13
N ILE A 21 -5.71 32.01 -10.35
CA ILE A 21 -5.53 33.14 -11.26
C ILE A 21 -6.32 32.82 -12.54
N ALA A 22 -7.15 33.76 -12.98
CA ALA A 22 -7.90 33.62 -14.21
C ALA A 22 -6.99 33.73 -15.44
N ALA A 23 -7.48 33.35 -16.62
CA ALA A 23 -6.71 33.39 -17.86
C ALA A 23 -6.19 34.80 -18.23
N ASP A 24 -6.86 35.85 -17.75
CA ASP A 24 -6.47 37.26 -17.93
C ASP A 24 -5.47 37.78 -16.88
N GLY A 25 -5.03 36.91 -15.96
CA GLY A 25 -4.09 37.25 -14.89
C GLY A 25 -4.75 37.86 -13.65
N SER A 26 -6.07 38.04 -13.62
CA SER A 26 -6.77 38.56 -12.43
C SER A 26 -6.88 37.50 -11.33
N PRO A 27 -6.80 37.89 -10.04
CA PRO A 27 -7.03 36.95 -8.94
C PRO A 27 -8.50 36.53 -8.89
N THR A 28 -8.74 35.25 -8.63
CA THR A 28 -10.07 34.69 -8.44
C THR A 28 -10.11 33.74 -7.25
N ASN A 29 -11.30 33.29 -6.87
CA ASN A 29 -11.53 32.52 -5.63
C ASN A 29 -12.01 31.10 -5.92
N PHE A 30 -11.52 30.16 -5.12
CA PHE A 30 -12.15 28.85 -4.98
C PHE A 30 -13.52 29.01 -4.31
N THR A 31 -14.53 28.29 -4.77
CA THR A 31 -15.90 28.37 -4.20
C THR A 31 -16.12 27.41 -3.03
N SER A 32 -15.40 26.30 -2.98
CA SER A 32 -15.47 25.32 -1.89
C SER A 32 -14.27 24.38 -1.92
N TRP A 33 -14.01 23.71 -0.79
CA TRP A 33 -13.02 22.64 -0.66
C TRP A 33 -13.65 21.43 0.00
N LYS A 34 -13.25 20.24 -0.47
CA LYS A 34 -13.51 18.97 0.23
C LYS A 34 -12.19 18.23 0.33
N MET A 35 -11.95 17.62 1.48
CA MET A 35 -10.74 16.86 1.76
C MET A 35 -11.07 15.66 2.63
N THR A 36 -10.31 14.59 2.47
CA THR A 36 -10.42 13.43 3.34
C THR A 36 -9.03 12.83 3.61
N GLY A 37 -8.83 12.40 4.86
CA GLY A 37 -7.80 11.44 5.25
C GLY A 37 -8.38 10.04 5.18
N ASN A 38 -8.05 9.16 6.13
CA ASN A 38 -8.69 7.84 6.28
C ASN A 38 -10.20 7.92 6.51
N ALA A 39 -10.91 6.82 6.21
CA ALA A 39 -12.33 6.72 6.47
C ALA A 39 -12.63 6.90 7.96
N GLY A 40 -13.63 7.74 8.28
CA GLY A 40 -13.99 8.10 9.66
C GLY A 40 -13.05 9.07 10.37
N GLY A 41 -11.87 9.36 9.84
CA GLY A 41 -10.89 10.25 10.47
C GLY A 41 -10.48 9.76 11.85
N ASN A 42 -10.80 10.51 12.90
CA ASN A 42 -10.53 10.10 14.29
C ASN A 42 -11.50 9.01 14.80
N HIS A 43 -12.59 8.75 14.08
CA HIS A 43 -13.48 7.63 14.35
C HIS A 43 -12.95 6.39 13.61
N LEU A 44 -12.23 5.54 14.33
CA LEU A 44 -11.66 4.29 13.82
C LEU A 44 -12.76 3.35 13.30
N VAL A 45 -12.89 3.26 11.98
CA VAL A 45 -13.79 2.30 11.32
C VAL A 45 -13.21 0.89 11.35
N GLU A 46 -11.89 0.75 11.28
CA GLU A 46 -11.15 -0.51 11.39
C GLU A 46 -10.28 -0.47 12.67
N PRO A 47 -10.76 -1.03 13.80
CA PRO A 47 -10.05 -0.94 15.08
C PRO A 47 -8.97 -2.01 15.27
N VAL A 48 -8.94 -3.07 14.45
CA VAL A 48 -8.04 -4.23 14.66
C VAL A 48 -6.61 -3.87 14.26
N ARG A 49 -6.43 -3.17 13.14
CA ARG A 49 -5.13 -2.80 12.56
C ARG A 49 -4.68 -1.40 12.99
N GLY A 50 -5.59 -0.64 13.59
CA GLY A 50 -5.31 0.61 14.29
C GLY A 50 -5.21 1.84 13.39
N THR A 51 -4.97 2.99 14.03
CA THR A 51 -5.17 4.33 13.45
C THR A 51 -4.31 4.68 12.25
N TYR A 52 -3.17 4.01 12.07
CA TYR A 52 -2.18 4.39 11.06
C TYR A 52 -2.05 3.37 9.92
N ASN A 53 -2.84 2.29 9.94
CA ASN A 53 -2.81 1.28 8.88
C ASN A 53 -3.34 1.84 7.56
N GLU A 54 -4.39 2.68 7.62
CA GLU A 54 -5.08 3.22 6.46
C GLU A 54 -4.77 4.71 6.26
N GLY A 55 -4.52 5.07 5.01
CA GLY A 55 -4.54 6.43 4.48
C GLY A 55 -5.90 6.80 3.87
N GLY A 56 -5.89 7.79 2.97
CA GLY A 56 -7.10 8.35 2.36
C GLY A 56 -7.36 7.92 0.92
N LEU A 57 -6.68 6.90 0.39
CA LEU A 57 -6.95 6.41 -0.96
C LEU A 57 -8.30 5.71 -1.01
N HIS A 58 -8.94 5.73 -2.18
CA HIS A 58 -10.27 5.15 -2.37
C HIS A 58 -10.35 3.66 -1.97
N ALA A 59 -9.31 2.88 -2.32
CA ALA A 59 -9.21 1.47 -1.94
C ALA A 59 -9.06 1.25 -0.42
N GLU A 60 -8.43 2.19 0.29
CA GLU A 60 -8.34 2.16 1.75
C GLU A 60 -9.71 2.50 2.35
N HIS A 61 -10.35 3.56 1.85
CA HIS A 61 -11.69 4.01 2.26
C HIS A 61 -12.76 2.94 2.19
N LEU A 62 -12.75 2.16 1.13
CA LEU A 62 -13.74 1.12 0.88
C LEU A 62 -13.31 -0.26 1.39
N GLY A 63 -12.15 -0.35 2.07
CA GLY A 63 -11.67 -1.61 2.65
C GLY A 63 -11.27 -2.67 1.62
N TRP A 64 -10.90 -2.27 0.38
CA TRP A 64 -10.53 -3.20 -0.70
C TRP A 64 -9.33 -4.08 -0.34
N HIS A 65 -8.47 -3.58 0.54
CA HIS A 65 -7.28 -4.24 1.04
C HIS A 65 -7.55 -5.30 2.11
N LEU A 66 -8.78 -5.38 2.65
CA LEU A 66 -9.15 -6.31 3.71
C LEU A 66 -9.48 -7.72 3.18
N PRO A 67 -9.17 -8.79 3.94
CA PRO A 67 -9.69 -10.12 3.67
C PRO A 67 -11.22 -10.13 3.60
N GLY A 68 -11.78 -10.94 2.70
CA GLY A 68 -13.24 -11.07 2.54
C GLY A 68 -13.91 -9.98 1.69
N PHE A 69 -13.20 -8.93 1.27
CA PHE A 69 -13.71 -7.99 0.26
C PHE A 69 -14.04 -8.74 -1.06
N GLY A 70 -15.18 -8.41 -1.67
CA GLY A 70 -15.61 -9.02 -2.93
C GLY A 70 -15.09 -8.26 -4.14
N ASP A 71 -14.20 -8.89 -4.92
CA ASP A 71 -13.58 -8.35 -6.13
C ASP A 71 -13.99 -9.12 -7.41
N ASN A 72 -15.06 -9.90 -7.36
CA ASN A 72 -15.53 -10.72 -8.49
C ASN A 72 -15.92 -9.90 -9.73
N ASP A 73 -16.32 -8.64 -9.54
CA ASP A 73 -16.71 -7.73 -10.63
C ASP A 73 -15.53 -6.92 -11.18
N TRP A 74 -14.31 -7.13 -10.67
CA TRP A 74 -13.14 -6.39 -11.12
C TRP A 74 -12.59 -6.96 -12.42
N GLU A 75 -11.99 -6.09 -13.22
CA GLU A 75 -11.23 -6.50 -14.39
C GLU A 75 -9.99 -7.30 -13.95
N SER A 76 -9.74 -8.43 -14.62
CA SER A 76 -8.50 -9.19 -14.45
C SER A 76 -7.30 -8.41 -14.99
N GLY A 77 -6.23 -8.33 -14.20
CA GLY A 77 -4.96 -7.76 -14.66
C GLY A 77 -3.87 -7.88 -13.60
N ALA A 78 -2.61 -7.71 -14.01
CA ALA A 78 -1.47 -7.77 -13.11
C ALA A 78 -0.73 -6.43 -13.06
N PRO A 79 -0.14 -6.06 -11.90
CA PRO A 79 0.68 -4.85 -11.80
C PRO A 79 1.96 -4.93 -12.67
N THR A 80 2.34 -6.14 -13.09
CA THR A 80 3.44 -6.44 -14.02
C THR A 80 3.11 -6.10 -15.47
N ASP A 81 1.83 -6.03 -15.84
CA ASP A 81 1.43 -5.62 -17.19
C ASP A 81 1.64 -4.11 -17.35
N GLY A 82 1.50 -3.40 -16.23
CA GLY A 82 1.62 -1.96 -16.14
C GLY A 82 0.45 -1.21 -16.79
N PHE A 83 0.55 0.10 -16.78
CA PHE A 83 -0.40 1.01 -17.41
C PHE A 83 0.29 2.32 -17.78
N ALA A 84 -0.29 3.07 -18.73
CA ALA A 84 0.16 4.40 -19.12
C ALA A 84 -0.67 5.50 -18.47
N GLY A 85 -0.14 6.73 -18.44
CA GLY A 85 -0.84 7.90 -17.91
C GLY A 85 -0.65 8.13 -16.40
N ALA A 86 -0.85 9.38 -15.98
CA ALA A 86 -0.86 9.74 -14.56
C ALA A 86 -2.15 9.25 -13.88
N ASP A 87 -2.10 8.04 -13.33
CA ASP A 87 -3.26 7.34 -12.77
C ASP A 87 -2.90 6.53 -11.51
N ALA A 88 -3.92 6.11 -10.76
CA ALA A 88 -3.78 5.28 -9.58
C ALA A 88 -4.67 4.02 -9.70
N ARG A 89 -4.06 2.85 -9.58
CA ARG A 89 -4.73 1.55 -9.64
C ARG A 89 -4.54 0.77 -8.35
N PHE A 90 -5.50 -0.10 -8.06
CA PHE A 90 -5.41 -1.05 -6.95
C PHE A 90 -5.57 -2.46 -7.50
N TYR A 91 -4.65 -3.34 -7.14
CA TYR A 91 -4.64 -4.75 -7.51
C TYR A 91 -4.88 -5.58 -6.26
N ARG A 92 -5.59 -6.70 -6.42
CA ARG A 92 -5.88 -7.64 -5.34
C ARG A 92 -5.73 -9.06 -5.84
N THR A 93 -5.24 -9.94 -4.97
CA THR A 93 -5.24 -11.38 -5.21
C THR A 93 -5.26 -12.13 -3.88
N VAL A 94 -5.54 -13.43 -3.94
CA VAL A 94 -5.43 -14.35 -2.80
C VAL A 94 -4.43 -15.42 -3.15
N VAL A 95 -3.45 -15.63 -2.27
CA VAL A 95 -2.39 -16.62 -2.44
C VAL A 95 -2.44 -17.62 -1.29
N GLN A 96 -2.37 -18.91 -1.62
CA GLN A 96 -2.33 -19.97 -0.62
C GLN A 96 -0.88 -20.32 -0.28
N LEU A 97 -0.56 -20.39 1.01
CA LEU A 97 0.69 -20.94 1.50
C LEU A 97 0.45 -22.32 2.14
N ASN A 98 1.44 -23.18 2.04
CA ASN A 98 1.46 -24.50 2.66
C ASN A 98 2.91 -24.82 3.04
N MET A 99 3.33 -24.30 4.18
CA MET A 99 4.71 -24.42 4.64
C MET A 99 4.96 -25.78 5.31
N PRO A 100 6.14 -26.38 5.10
CA PRO A 100 6.49 -27.62 5.77
C PRO A 100 6.57 -27.41 7.29
N GLN A 101 6.07 -28.38 8.05
CA GLN A 101 6.23 -28.41 9.51
C GLN A 101 7.71 -28.45 9.92
N ASP A 102 8.00 -28.01 11.14
CA ASP A 102 9.35 -27.91 11.72
C ASP A 102 10.31 -26.90 11.06
N TYR A 103 9.79 -26.02 10.19
CA TYR A 103 10.57 -24.95 9.56
C TYR A 103 10.00 -23.57 9.88
N ASP A 104 10.90 -22.68 10.26
CA ASP A 104 10.68 -21.24 10.30
C ASP A 104 11.30 -20.63 9.05
N ALA A 105 10.44 -20.20 8.13
CA ALA A 105 10.82 -19.53 6.89
C ALA A 105 10.58 -18.02 7.04
N ASN A 106 11.63 -17.22 6.88
CA ASN A 106 11.50 -15.78 6.80
C ASN A 106 11.16 -15.39 5.36
N LEU A 107 9.96 -14.86 5.14
CA LEU A 107 9.48 -14.42 3.84
C LEU A 107 9.47 -12.91 3.71
N ALA A 108 9.69 -12.45 2.50
CA ALA A 108 9.54 -11.06 2.11
C ALA A 108 8.82 -10.95 0.76
N PHE A 109 8.16 -9.83 0.54
CA PHE A 109 7.76 -9.39 -0.78
C PHE A 109 8.87 -8.55 -1.39
N GLN A 110 9.26 -8.90 -2.61
CA GLN A 110 10.15 -8.09 -3.42
C GLN A 110 9.31 -7.28 -4.41
N LEU A 111 9.40 -5.95 -4.33
CA LEU A 111 8.77 -5.01 -5.25
C LEU A 111 9.82 -4.46 -6.21
N SER A 112 9.70 -4.79 -7.49
CA SER A 112 10.65 -4.37 -8.52
C SER A 112 9.96 -3.44 -9.52
N THR A 113 10.63 -2.35 -9.89
CA THR A 113 10.15 -1.38 -10.86
C THR A 113 11.27 -1.01 -11.82
N GLU A 114 10.97 -0.22 -12.85
CA GLU A 114 12.02 0.48 -13.57
C GLU A 114 12.80 1.40 -12.61
N LYS A 115 14.11 1.53 -12.84
CA LYS A 115 14.98 2.34 -12.00
C LYS A 115 14.53 3.79 -12.07
N LYS A 116 14.34 4.42 -10.90
CA LYS A 116 13.82 5.78 -10.77
C LYS A 116 12.44 5.99 -11.40
N ALA A 117 11.61 4.95 -11.52
CA ALA A 117 10.21 5.09 -11.90
C ALA A 117 9.52 6.13 -11.00
N LYS A 118 8.77 7.06 -11.62
CA LYS A 118 8.01 8.08 -10.92
C LYS A 118 6.65 7.54 -10.53
N LEU A 119 6.68 6.54 -9.66
CA LEU A 119 5.48 5.97 -9.06
C LEU A 119 5.64 5.83 -7.55
N ARG A 120 4.52 5.61 -6.87
CA ARG A 120 4.47 5.15 -5.49
C ARG A 120 3.67 3.86 -5.45
N ALA A 121 4.12 2.87 -4.68
CA ALA A 121 3.33 1.68 -4.44
C ALA A 121 3.20 1.37 -2.95
N GLN A 122 2.08 0.80 -2.54
CA GLN A 122 1.78 0.40 -1.17
C GLN A 122 1.23 -1.03 -1.16
N LEU A 123 1.90 -1.94 -0.44
CA LEU A 123 1.52 -3.35 -0.34
C LEU A 123 0.77 -3.61 0.96
N TYR A 124 -0.31 -4.37 0.87
CA TYR A 124 -1.12 -4.85 1.98
C TYR A 124 -1.08 -6.37 2.02
N VAL A 125 -0.89 -6.93 3.22
CA VAL A 125 -0.93 -8.37 3.47
C VAL A 125 -1.95 -8.64 4.57
N ASN A 126 -2.99 -9.38 4.23
CA ASN A 126 -4.14 -9.63 5.11
C ASN A 126 -4.68 -8.33 5.74
N GLY A 127 -4.74 -7.26 4.95
CA GLY A 127 -5.19 -5.93 5.36
C GLY A 127 -4.15 -5.06 6.07
N TYR A 128 -3.00 -5.59 6.46
CA TYR A 128 -1.94 -4.77 7.07
C TYR A 128 -1.05 -4.14 6.01
N GLN A 129 -0.84 -2.83 6.05
CA GLN A 129 0.10 -2.15 5.16
C GLN A 129 1.54 -2.45 5.59
N PHE A 130 2.29 -3.17 4.75
CA PHE A 130 3.63 -3.67 5.08
C PHE A 130 4.74 -3.12 4.20
N ALA A 131 4.40 -2.48 3.08
CA ALA A 131 5.39 -1.89 2.21
C ALA A 131 4.93 -0.54 1.66
N LYS A 132 5.91 0.35 1.51
CA LYS A 132 5.79 1.55 0.70
C LYS A 132 7.06 1.75 -0.10
N THR A 133 6.93 1.79 -1.43
CA THR A 133 8.06 2.07 -2.33
C THR A 133 7.84 3.33 -3.15
N LEU A 134 8.93 4.06 -3.35
CA LEU A 134 9.02 5.29 -4.14
C LEU A 134 10.35 5.25 -4.90
N PRO A 135 10.44 4.55 -6.04
CA PRO A 135 11.72 4.19 -6.69
C PRO A 135 12.60 5.38 -7.11
N TYR A 136 12.01 6.56 -7.32
CA TYR A 136 12.76 7.78 -7.61
C TYR A 136 13.53 8.33 -6.39
N ILE A 137 13.13 7.97 -5.17
CA ILE A 137 13.68 8.49 -3.90
C ILE A 137 14.36 7.40 -3.08
N SER A 138 13.77 6.21 -3.01
CA SER A 138 14.21 5.08 -2.18
C SER A 138 14.63 3.89 -3.04
N ASN A 139 15.64 3.17 -2.56
CA ASN A 139 16.09 1.90 -3.15
C ASN A 139 15.53 0.68 -2.42
N GLU A 140 14.65 0.88 -1.42
CA GLU A 140 14.04 -0.24 -0.70
C GLU A 140 13.09 -1.00 -1.62
N THR A 141 13.34 -2.30 -1.74
CA THR A 141 12.63 -3.21 -2.65
C THR A 141 12.27 -4.53 -1.99
N THR A 142 12.75 -4.82 -0.77
CA THR A 142 12.46 -6.08 -0.07
C THR A 142 11.78 -5.79 1.26
N PHE A 143 10.56 -6.28 1.41
CA PHE A 143 9.70 -6.01 2.58
C PHE A 143 9.38 -7.31 3.29
N PRO A 144 10.09 -7.65 4.39
CA PRO A 144 9.79 -8.83 5.18
C PRO A 144 8.39 -8.78 5.78
N VAL A 145 7.68 -9.91 5.74
CA VAL A 145 6.38 -10.09 6.37
C VAL A 145 6.42 -11.40 7.15
N PHE A 146 6.17 -11.31 8.45
CA PHE A 146 6.36 -12.41 9.39
C PHE A 146 5.10 -13.28 9.52
N PRO A 147 5.25 -14.54 9.98
CA PRO A 147 4.11 -15.40 10.31
C PRO A 147 3.20 -14.74 11.36
N GLY A 148 1.90 -15.06 11.29
CA GLY A 148 0.84 -14.41 12.06
C GLY A 148 0.20 -13.23 11.30
N ILE A 149 0.98 -12.46 10.56
CA ILE A 149 0.41 -11.59 9.51
C ILE A 149 0.14 -12.41 8.26
N LEU A 150 1.13 -13.19 7.84
CA LEU A 150 0.95 -14.25 6.88
C LEU A 150 0.43 -15.51 7.59
N ASP A 151 -0.61 -16.10 7.03
CA ASP A 151 -1.03 -17.47 7.33
C ASP A 151 -0.18 -18.43 6.50
N TYR A 152 0.75 -19.14 7.14
CA TYR A 152 1.69 -20.02 6.46
C TYR A 152 1.06 -21.32 5.96
N ASN A 153 -0.16 -21.64 6.39
CA ASN A 153 -0.90 -22.86 6.02
C ASN A 153 -2.32 -22.56 5.52
N GLY A 154 -2.52 -21.38 4.94
CA GLY A 154 -3.82 -20.95 4.45
C GLY A 154 -3.77 -19.81 3.44
N ASN A 155 -4.89 -19.11 3.34
CA ASN A 155 -5.11 -18.10 2.32
C ASN A 155 -4.68 -16.72 2.81
N ASN A 156 -3.92 -16.02 1.97
CA ASN A 156 -3.43 -14.68 2.25
C ASN A 156 -3.95 -13.71 1.19
N THR A 157 -4.68 -12.69 1.62
CA THR A 157 -5.13 -11.60 0.76
C THR A 157 -4.01 -10.60 0.57
N ILE A 158 -3.59 -10.39 -0.67
CA ILE A 158 -2.54 -9.45 -1.05
C ILE A 158 -3.18 -8.30 -1.83
N GLY A 159 -2.92 -7.07 -1.39
CA GLY A 159 -3.35 -5.85 -2.06
C GLY A 159 -2.16 -5.00 -2.48
N LEU A 160 -2.23 -4.34 -3.63
CA LEU A 160 -1.20 -3.41 -4.09
C LEU A 160 -1.85 -2.16 -4.68
N SER A 161 -1.63 -1.02 -4.03
CA SER A 161 -1.89 0.28 -4.64
C SER A 161 -0.68 0.72 -5.46
N VAL A 162 -0.88 1.16 -6.70
CA VAL A 162 0.14 1.75 -7.57
C VAL A 162 -0.36 3.11 -8.03
N TRP A 163 0.41 4.17 -7.75
CA TRP A 163 0.14 5.53 -8.20
C TRP A 163 1.28 6.01 -9.11
N ALA A 164 1.00 6.13 -10.41
CA ALA A 164 1.88 6.76 -11.38
C ALA A 164 1.77 8.29 -11.29
N MET A 165 2.92 8.96 -11.18
CA MET A 165 2.96 10.41 -10.95
C MET A 165 3.18 11.21 -12.25
N ASP A 166 3.35 10.55 -13.40
CA ASP A 166 3.40 11.18 -14.71
C ASP A 166 2.88 10.26 -15.83
N GLU A 167 2.87 10.78 -17.05
CA GLU A 167 2.30 10.12 -18.23
C GLU A 167 3.03 8.84 -18.67
N ALA A 168 4.25 8.59 -18.15
CA ALA A 168 4.96 7.33 -18.42
C ALA A 168 4.22 6.13 -17.81
N GLY A 169 3.37 6.37 -16.80
CA GLY A 169 2.55 5.36 -16.17
C GLY A 169 3.29 4.55 -15.09
N GLY A 170 2.77 3.36 -14.80
CA GLY A 170 3.21 2.57 -13.65
C GLY A 170 3.26 1.08 -13.96
N ARG A 171 4.36 0.43 -13.56
CA ARG A 171 4.55 -1.02 -13.60
C ARG A 171 5.31 -1.47 -12.36
N VAL A 172 4.80 -2.49 -11.67
CA VAL A 172 5.42 -3.05 -10.47
C VAL A 172 5.36 -4.57 -10.56
N ASP A 173 6.53 -5.20 -10.50
CA ASP A 173 6.65 -6.64 -10.31
C ASP A 173 6.65 -6.97 -8.82
N VAL A 174 5.90 -8.02 -8.45
CA VAL A 174 5.70 -8.45 -7.07
C VAL A 174 6.09 -9.92 -7.00
N ALA A 175 7.17 -10.20 -6.28
CA ALA A 175 7.69 -11.55 -6.12
C ALA A 175 7.84 -11.92 -4.66
N TRP A 176 7.81 -13.22 -4.38
CA TRP A 176 8.24 -13.76 -3.09
C TRP A 176 9.76 -13.81 -3.02
N LYS A 177 10.29 -13.57 -1.83
CA LYS A 177 11.70 -13.79 -1.52
C LYS A 177 11.82 -14.55 -0.20
N VAL A 178 12.50 -15.69 -0.25
CA VAL A 178 12.89 -16.43 0.94
C VAL A 178 14.16 -15.82 1.48
N MET A 179 14.06 -15.18 2.65
CA MET A 179 15.17 -14.49 3.31
C MET A 179 16.02 -15.44 4.16
N GLY A 180 15.42 -16.54 4.62
CA GLY A 180 16.09 -17.58 5.39
C GLY A 180 15.12 -18.71 5.72
N VAL A 181 15.66 -19.91 5.95
CA VAL A 181 14.90 -21.08 6.39
C VAL A 181 15.69 -21.75 7.50
N HIS A 182 15.04 -21.95 8.63
CA HIS A 182 15.63 -22.57 9.81
C HIS A 182 14.77 -23.74 10.24
N ARG A 183 15.39 -24.85 10.61
CA ARG A 183 14.67 -25.90 11.32
C ARG A 183 14.38 -25.38 12.73
N SER A 184 13.13 -25.42 13.14
CA SER A 184 12.68 -24.88 14.42
C SER A 184 11.60 -25.77 15.03
N ALA A 185 11.59 -25.87 16.37
CA ALA A 185 10.47 -26.47 17.09
C ALA A 185 9.31 -25.48 17.29
N PHE A 186 9.49 -24.22 16.87
CA PHE A 186 8.42 -23.24 16.81
C PHE A 186 7.45 -23.61 15.67
N ASP A 187 6.15 -23.62 15.97
CA ASP A 187 5.09 -23.83 14.99
C ASP A 187 4.47 -22.48 14.59
N PRO A 188 4.91 -21.86 13.47
CA PRO A 188 4.37 -20.60 13.00
C PRO A 188 2.94 -20.69 12.48
N SER A 189 2.35 -21.88 12.38
CA SER A 189 0.96 -22.07 11.96
C SER A 189 -0.03 -22.14 13.12
N SER A 190 0.47 -22.12 14.35
CA SER A 190 -0.34 -22.16 15.57
C SER A 190 -0.75 -20.78 16.11
N ILE A 191 -0.33 -19.70 15.45
CA ILE A 191 -0.56 -18.28 15.77
C ILE A 191 -1.53 -17.65 14.76
#